data_AF-A0A840N1A9-F1
#
_entry.id   AF-A0A840N1A9-F1
#
_cell.length_a   1.000
_cell.length_b   1.000
_cell.length_c   1.000
_cell.angle_alpha   90.00
_cell.angle_beta   90.00
_cell.angle_gamma   90.00
#
_symmetry.space_group_name_H-M   'P 1'
#
loop_
_entity.id
_entity.type
_entity.pdbx_description
1 polymer ?
#
loop_
_entity_poly.entity_id
_entity_poly.type
_entity_poly.pdbx_seq_one_letter_code
_entity_poly.pdbx_strand_id
1 'polypeptide(L)'
;MKIIAAGIILMSIAAGSAQAESCTKSRDHLLGSLGGDLAQPPQAYQGLFKICLATMSITNVKDAFVLRDGGIAVIPKQDSVAATAATLSKFCDAYPRSTLRFLSRKDLLQANSVSRIVKMSSTGATSCRKIKGTAPS
;
A
#
# COMPACT_ATOMS: atom_id res chain seq x y z
N MET A 1 0.57 -31.68 -47.74
CA MET A 1 0.62 -30.34 -47.12
C MET A 1 -0.73 -30.01 -46.50
N LYS A 2 -0.79 -29.92 -45.17
CA LYS A 2 -1.80 -29.17 -44.39
C LYS A 2 -1.38 -29.27 -42.92
N ILE A 3 -0.57 -28.29 -42.50
CA ILE A 3 -0.11 -28.15 -41.12
C ILE A 3 -1.26 -27.51 -40.35
N ILE A 4 -1.92 -28.26 -39.47
CA ILE A 4 -2.91 -27.72 -38.55
C ILE A 4 -2.12 -27.15 -37.36
N ALA A 5 -1.83 -25.86 -37.42
CA ALA A 5 -1.29 -25.12 -36.29
C ALA A 5 -2.43 -24.86 -35.30
N ALA A 6 -2.59 -25.76 -34.33
CA ALA A 6 -3.38 -25.49 -33.14
C ALA A 6 -2.63 -24.48 -32.28
N GLY A 7 -3.03 -23.21 -32.37
CA GLY A 7 -2.47 -22.13 -31.58
C GLY A 7 -2.76 -22.32 -30.10
N ILE A 8 -1.75 -22.74 -29.34
CA ILE A 8 -1.77 -22.66 -27.88
C ILE A 8 -1.48 -21.19 -27.54
N ILE A 9 -2.53 -20.41 -27.29
CA ILE A 9 -2.39 -19.10 -26.68
C ILE A 9 -2.04 -19.35 -25.21
N LEU A 10 -0.74 -19.42 -24.91
CA LEU A 10 -0.25 -19.31 -23.54
C LEU A 10 -0.55 -17.88 -23.06
N MET A 11 -1.65 -17.70 -22.33
CA MET A 11 -1.81 -16.54 -21.45
C MET A 11 -0.75 -16.68 -20.34
N SER A 12 0.42 -16.12 -20.58
CA SER A 12 1.43 -15.86 -19.56
C SER A 12 0.84 -14.83 -18.60
N ILE A 13 0.12 -15.31 -17.58
CA ILE A 13 -0.25 -14.48 -16.45
C ILE A 13 1.08 -14.13 -15.78
N ALA A 14 1.54 -12.90 -16.03
CA ALA A 14 2.69 -12.34 -15.37
C ALA A 14 2.44 -12.48 -13.87
N ALA A 15 3.14 -13.43 -13.23
CA ALA A 15 3.22 -13.57 -11.80
C ALA A 15 4.07 -12.42 -11.24
N GLY A 16 3.67 -11.18 -11.53
CA GLY A 16 4.07 -10.04 -10.71
C GLY A 16 3.49 -10.31 -9.34
N SER A 17 4.35 -10.36 -8.33
CA SER A 17 4.00 -10.66 -6.96
C SER A 17 2.68 -9.99 -6.57
N ALA A 18 1.67 -10.78 -6.16
CA ALA A 18 0.34 -10.29 -5.74
C ALA A 18 0.43 -9.17 -4.66
N GLN A 19 1.57 -9.12 -3.99
CA GLN A 19 2.12 -8.11 -3.09
C GLN A 19 2.26 -6.69 -3.70
N ALA A 20 2.80 -6.56 -4.91
CA ALA A 20 2.89 -5.26 -5.61
C ALA A 20 1.57 -4.88 -6.30
N GLU A 21 0.70 -5.87 -6.50
CA GLU A 21 -0.61 -5.70 -7.13
C GLU A 21 -1.52 -4.78 -6.30
N SER A 22 -1.46 -4.84 -4.97
CA SER A 22 -2.24 -3.99 -4.07
C SER A 22 -1.87 -2.51 -4.15
N CYS A 23 -0.58 -2.16 -4.16
CA CYS A 23 -0.12 -0.79 -4.42
C CYS A 23 -0.56 -0.29 -5.80
N THR A 24 -0.51 -1.16 -6.82
CA THR A 24 -0.92 -0.86 -8.20
C THR A 24 -2.43 -0.65 -8.28
N LYS A 25 -3.23 -1.51 -7.65
CA LYS A 25 -4.69 -1.38 -7.56
C LYS A 25 -5.11 -0.16 -6.76
N SER A 26 -4.40 0.19 -5.69
CA SER A 26 -4.60 1.45 -4.98
C SER A 26 -4.40 2.65 -5.90
N ARG A 27 -3.37 2.63 -6.76
CA ARG A 27 -3.15 3.68 -7.76
C ARG A 27 -4.30 3.78 -8.74
N ASP A 28 -4.72 2.67 -9.31
CA ASP A 28 -5.76 2.68 -10.33
C ASP A 28 -7.11 3.13 -9.73
N HIS A 29 -7.38 2.81 -8.46
CA HIS A 29 -8.53 3.32 -7.73
C HIS A 29 -8.43 4.82 -7.40
N LEU A 30 -7.27 5.31 -6.99
CA LEU A 30 -7.07 6.70 -6.56
C LEU A 30 -6.99 7.67 -7.75
N LEU A 31 -6.22 7.31 -8.76
CA LEU A 31 -5.99 8.15 -9.94
C LEU A 31 -7.00 7.89 -11.06
N GLY A 32 -7.75 6.78 -10.99
CA GLY A 32 -8.93 6.57 -11.82
C GLY A 32 -10.14 7.35 -11.31
N SER A 33 -11.24 7.34 -12.06
CA SER A 33 -12.50 8.01 -11.71
C SER A 33 -13.23 7.44 -10.48
N LEU A 34 -12.65 6.45 -9.80
CA LEU A 34 -13.27 5.68 -8.71
C LEU A 34 -12.86 6.15 -7.30
N GLY A 35 -11.88 7.06 -7.20
CA GLY A 35 -11.28 7.50 -5.94
C GLY A 35 -12.06 8.60 -5.20
N GLY A 36 -12.91 9.33 -5.93
CA GLY A 36 -13.52 10.57 -5.43
C GLY A 36 -12.47 11.67 -5.22
N ASP A 37 -12.80 12.67 -4.40
CA ASP A 37 -11.87 13.77 -4.12
C ASP A 37 -10.64 13.27 -3.35
N LEU A 38 -9.47 13.49 -3.95
CA LEU A 38 -8.17 13.19 -3.36
C LEU A 38 -7.79 14.29 -2.37
N ALA A 39 -7.24 13.90 -1.22
CA ALA A 39 -6.78 14.86 -0.21
C ALA A 39 -5.54 15.65 -0.65
N GLN A 40 -4.82 15.14 -1.65
CA GLN A 40 -3.60 15.74 -2.19
C GLN A 40 -3.66 15.82 -3.72
N PRO A 41 -2.84 16.66 -4.36
CA PRO A 41 -2.74 16.66 -5.82
C PRO A 41 -2.21 15.31 -6.35
N PRO A 42 -2.62 14.85 -7.55
CA PRO A 42 -2.20 13.57 -8.13
C PRO A 42 -0.68 13.34 -8.15
N GLN A 43 0.11 14.39 -8.32
CA GLN A 43 1.58 14.35 -8.29
C GLN A 43 2.12 13.87 -6.94
N ALA A 44 1.48 14.26 -5.82
CA ALA A 44 1.89 13.80 -4.49
C ALA A 44 1.70 12.27 -4.33
N TYR A 45 0.68 11.69 -4.96
CA TYR A 45 0.45 10.25 -4.93
C TYR A 45 1.51 9.45 -5.70
N GLN A 46 2.13 10.02 -6.73
CA GLN A 46 3.24 9.34 -7.42
C GLN A 46 4.39 9.00 -6.46
N GLY A 47 4.70 9.91 -5.53
CA GLY A 47 5.64 9.66 -4.45
C GLY A 47 5.15 8.55 -3.51
N LEU A 48 3.88 8.58 -3.13
CA LEU A 48 3.27 7.57 -2.27
C LEU A 48 3.27 6.17 -2.90
N PHE A 49 3.06 6.04 -4.21
CA PHE A 49 3.13 4.73 -4.88
C PHE A 49 4.54 4.15 -4.87
N LYS A 50 5.58 4.98 -5.06
CA LYS A 50 6.97 4.54 -4.91
C LYS A 50 7.26 4.06 -3.49
N ILE A 51 6.77 4.81 -2.49
CA ILE A 51 6.89 4.45 -1.08
C ILE A 51 6.15 3.14 -0.79
N CYS A 52 4.93 2.97 -1.31
CA CYS A 52 4.14 1.74 -1.16
C CYS A 52 4.90 0.52 -1.69
N LEU A 53 5.40 0.59 -2.93
CA LEU A 53 6.16 -0.49 -3.55
C LEU A 53 7.45 -0.82 -2.78
N ALA A 54 8.16 0.19 -2.27
CA ALA A 54 9.34 -0.04 -1.45
C ALA A 54 8.99 -0.58 -0.05
N THR A 55 7.85 -0.21 0.52
CA THR A 55 7.37 -0.72 1.81
C THR A 55 7.15 -2.23 1.77
N MET A 56 6.78 -2.76 0.60
CA MET A 56 6.63 -4.20 0.38
C MET A 56 7.93 -5.00 0.53
N SER A 57 9.09 -4.36 0.45
CA SER A 57 10.38 -5.02 0.70
C SER A 57 10.72 -5.13 2.19
N ILE A 58 9.92 -4.52 3.09
CA ILE A 58 10.13 -4.64 4.54
C ILE A 58 9.67 -6.03 4.99
N THR A 59 10.54 -6.75 5.73
CA THR A 59 10.38 -8.17 6.06
C THR A 59 9.01 -8.54 6.64
N ASN A 60 8.49 -7.72 7.57
CA ASN A 60 7.22 -7.98 8.25
C ASN A 60 6.00 -7.39 7.52
N VAL A 61 6.14 -6.88 6.30
CA VAL A 61 5.01 -6.43 5.47
C VAL A 61 4.56 -7.58 4.58
N LYS A 62 3.29 -7.97 4.72
CA LYS A 62 2.62 -8.95 3.87
C LYS A 62 2.06 -8.27 2.62
N ASP A 63 1.42 -7.12 2.82
CA ASP A 63 0.78 -6.34 1.76
C ASP A 63 0.75 -4.85 2.11
N ALA A 64 0.61 -3.98 1.11
CA ALA A 64 0.58 -2.54 1.29
C ALA A 64 -0.37 -1.84 0.30
N PHE A 65 -0.92 -0.72 0.76
CA PHE A 65 -1.92 0.06 0.06
C PHE A 65 -1.64 1.55 0.23
N VAL A 66 -1.96 2.34 -0.79
CA VAL A 66 -2.00 3.81 -0.65
C VAL A 66 -3.41 4.21 -0.26
N LEU A 67 -3.53 5.01 0.78
CA LEU A 67 -4.80 5.54 1.27
C LEU A 67 -5.14 6.85 0.59
N ARG A 68 -6.44 7.14 0.49
CA ARG A 68 -6.97 8.35 -0.13
C ARG A 68 -6.56 9.62 0.60
N ASP A 69 -6.22 9.56 1.87
CA ASP A 69 -5.75 10.72 2.62
C ASP A 69 -4.22 10.91 2.58
N GLY A 70 -3.50 10.10 1.80
CA GLY A 70 -2.07 10.20 1.61
C GLY A 70 -1.22 9.35 2.56
N GLY A 71 -1.83 8.48 3.36
CA GLY A 71 -1.14 7.48 4.17
C GLY A 71 -0.76 6.20 3.39
N ILE A 72 0.14 5.41 3.97
CA ILE A 72 0.42 4.04 3.53
C ILE A 72 -0.17 3.09 4.56
N ALA A 73 -1.06 2.19 4.12
CA ALA A 73 -1.56 1.11 4.95
C ALA A 73 -0.79 -0.18 4.67
N VAL A 74 -0.47 -0.95 5.70
CA VAL A 74 0.23 -2.23 5.58
C VAL A 74 -0.50 -3.33 6.33
N ILE A 75 -0.52 -4.51 5.74
CA ILE A 75 -0.90 -5.75 6.42
C ILE A 75 0.39 -6.36 6.95
N PRO A 76 0.59 -6.47 8.27
CA PRO A 76 1.78 -7.11 8.80
C PRO A 76 1.71 -8.64 8.63
N LYS A 77 2.87 -9.30 8.48
CA LYS A 77 2.97 -10.77 8.56
C LYS A 77 2.79 -11.24 10.00
N GLN A 78 3.35 -10.51 10.94
CA GLN A 78 3.25 -10.71 12.39
C GLN A 78 2.78 -9.42 13.06
N ASP A 79 1.74 -9.53 13.87
CA ASP A 79 1.07 -8.40 14.54
C ASP A 79 1.54 -8.25 16.00
N SER A 80 2.78 -8.68 16.30
CA SER A 80 3.37 -8.46 17.62
C SER A 80 3.93 -7.04 17.73
N VAL A 81 3.90 -6.46 18.94
CA VAL A 81 4.39 -5.10 19.19
C VAL A 81 5.84 -4.92 18.72
N ALA A 82 6.70 -5.90 18.97
CA ALA A 82 8.10 -5.84 18.54
C ALA A 82 8.24 -5.84 17.00
N ALA A 83 7.47 -6.67 16.29
CA ALA A 83 7.55 -6.76 14.84
C ALA A 83 6.98 -5.51 14.16
N THR A 84 5.87 -4.98 14.66
CA THR A 84 5.26 -3.74 14.14
C THR A 84 6.12 -2.52 14.46
N ALA A 85 6.70 -2.43 15.66
CA ALA A 85 7.64 -1.37 16.01
C ALA A 85 8.91 -1.38 15.13
N ALA A 86 9.49 -2.55 14.89
CA ALA A 86 10.65 -2.68 13.99
C ALA A 86 10.30 -2.28 12.53
N THR A 87 9.11 -2.64 12.07
CA THR A 87 8.59 -2.26 10.74
C THR A 87 8.41 -0.74 10.64
N LEU A 88 7.78 -0.16 11.65
CA LEU A 88 7.52 1.27 11.74
C LEU A 88 8.81 2.08 11.81
N SER A 89 9.79 1.64 12.60
CA SER A 89 11.10 2.28 12.67
C SER A 89 11.76 2.29 11.29
N LYS A 90 11.89 1.13 10.64
CA LYS A 90 12.49 1.02 9.30
C LYS A 90 11.77 1.90 8.28
N PHE A 91 10.44 1.91 8.31
CA PHE A 91 9.64 2.74 7.42
C PHE A 91 9.87 4.24 7.67
N CYS A 92 9.85 4.68 8.94
CA CYS A 92 10.03 6.09 9.29
C CYS A 92 11.47 6.59 9.10
N ASP A 93 12.47 5.72 9.18
CA ASP A 93 13.85 6.06 8.84
C ASP A 93 14.03 6.28 7.34
N ALA A 94 13.36 5.48 6.50
CA ALA A 94 13.36 5.67 5.05
C ALA A 94 12.45 6.83 4.59
N TYR A 95 11.31 7.06 5.27
CA TYR A 95 10.25 7.97 4.84
C TYR A 95 9.77 8.87 5.99
N PRO A 96 10.59 9.82 6.46
CA PRO A 96 10.32 10.59 7.68
C PRO A 96 9.07 11.48 7.60
N ARG A 97 8.60 11.82 6.39
CA ARG A 97 7.44 12.70 6.19
C ARG A 97 6.12 11.96 5.98
N SER A 98 6.15 10.64 5.90
CA SER A 98 5.02 9.77 5.58
C SER A 98 4.27 9.30 6.83
N THR A 99 3.09 8.72 6.60
CA THR A 99 2.23 8.15 7.65
C THR A 99 2.03 6.68 7.35
N LEU A 100 2.23 5.82 8.36
CA LEU A 100 2.05 4.37 8.26
C LEU A 100 0.86 3.92 9.12
N ARG A 101 -0.08 3.20 8.51
CA ARG A 101 -1.21 2.55 9.20
C ARG A 101 -1.03 1.04 9.16
N PHE A 102 -1.02 0.38 10.32
CA PHE A 102 -1.14 -1.08 10.36
C PHE A 102 -2.60 -1.49 10.26
N LEU A 103 -2.92 -2.41 9.35
CA LEU A 103 -4.23 -3.01 9.22
C LEU A 103 -4.31 -4.26 10.09
N SER A 104 -5.15 -4.20 11.12
CA SER A 104 -5.44 -5.34 11.99
C SER A 104 -6.37 -6.33 11.28
N ARG A 105 -6.53 -7.54 11.86
CA ARG A 105 -7.52 -8.50 11.34
C ARG A 105 -8.94 -7.93 11.31
N LYS A 106 -9.30 -7.09 12.29
CA LYS A 106 -10.63 -6.44 12.33
C LYS A 106 -10.80 -5.47 11.17
N ASP A 107 -9.76 -4.69 10.85
CA ASP A 107 -9.77 -3.79 9.69
C ASP A 107 -9.99 -4.57 8.39
N LEU A 108 -9.33 -5.73 8.23
CA LEU A 108 -9.45 -6.56 7.03
C LEU A 108 -10.82 -7.26 6.89
N LEU A 109 -11.46 -7.60 8.02
CA LEU A 109 -12.83 -8.12 8.00
C LEU A 109 -13.83 -7.04 7.56
N GLN A 110 -13.59 -5.77 7.91
CA GLN A 110 -14.43 -4.66 7.51
C GLN A 110 -14.11 -4.14 6.10
N ALA A 111 -12.84 -4.14 5.72
CA ALA A 111 -12.32 -3.67 4.45
C ALA A 111 -11.78 -4.84 3.62
N ASN A 112 -12.69 -5.70 3.17
CA ASN A 112 -12.40 -6.90 2.38
C ASN A 112 -12.06 -6.63 0.90
N SER A 113 -11.95 -5.36 0.49
CA SER A 113 -11.62 -4.96 -0.88
C SER A 113 -10.68 -3.76 -0.91
N VAL A 114 -9.86 -3.67 -1.96
CA VAL A 114 -8.91 -2.55 -2.15
C VAL A 114 -9.63 -1.20 -2.14
N SER A 115 -10.77 -1.10 -2.79
CA SER A 115 -11.55 0.14 -2.83
C SER A 115 -12.01 0.61 -1.45
N ARG A 116 -12.31 -0.32 -0.53
CA ARG A 116 -12.69 0.01 0.84
C ARG A 116 -11.46 0.32 1.71
N ILE A 117 -10.36 -0.42 1.53
CA ILE A 117 -9.08 -0.16 2.21
C ILE A 117 -8.56 1.25 1.86
N VAL A 118 -8.52 1.59 0.57
CA VAL A 118 -8.07 2.90 0.07
C VAL A 118 -8.87 4.05 0.68
N LYS A 119 -10.16 3.85 0.96
CA LYS A 119 -11.04 4.86 1.58
C LYS A 119 -10.91 4.93 3.10
N MET A 120 -10.17 4.01 3.74
CA MET A 120 -9.93 4.07 5.18
C MET A 120 -9.12 5.32 5.53
N SER A 121 -9.42 5.86 6.70
CA SER A 121 -8.71 7.02 7.20
C SER A 121 -7.42 6.63 7.92
N SER A 122 -6.41 7.46 7.78
CA SER A 122 -5.16 7.47 8.54
C SER A 122 -5.31 8.19 9.89
N THR A 123 -6.52 8.58 10.35
CA THR A 123 -6.71 9.34 11.62
C THR A 123 -6.29 8.60 12.90
N GLY A 124 -5.91 7.32 12.82
CA GLY A 124 -5.29 6.56 13.91
C GLY A 124 -3.90 6.02 13.56
N ALA A 125 -3.33 6.47 12.46
CA ALA A 125 -2.08 6.00 11.91
C ALA A 125 -0.88 6.75 12.51
N THR A 126 0.29 6.12 12.42
CA THR A 126 1.49 6.69 13.01
C THR A 126 2.18 7.61 12.02
N SER A 127 2.21 8.91 12.35
CA SER A 127 2.96 9.91 11.58
C SER A 127 4.45 9.81 11.90
N CYS A 128 5.27 9.54 10.87
CA CYS A 128 6.71 9.47 11.05
C CYS A 128 7.31 10.81 11.46
N ARG A 129 6.69 11.95 11.09
CA ARG A 129 7.13 13.27 11.56
C ARG A 129 7.01 13.41 13.07
N LYS A 130 5.94 12.84 13.64
CA LYS A 130 5.75 12.84 15.10
C LYS A 130 6.80 11.96 15.80
N ILE A 131 7.15 10.81 15.21
CA ILE A 131 8.20 9.93 15.74
C ILE A 131 9.59 10.56 15.63
N LYS A 132 9.92 11.16 14.48
CA LYS A 132 11.24 11.75 14.21
C LYS A 132 11.41 13.14 14.84
N GLY A 133 10.39 13.68 15.50
CA GLY A 133 10.43 15.01 16.13
C GLY A 133 10.44 16.17 15.14
N THR A 134 10.01 15.96 13.89
CA THR A 134 9.98 16.97 12.82
C THR A 134 8.56 17.46 12.51
N ALA A 135 7.61 17.27 13.44
CA ALA A 135 6.27 17.82 13.29
C ALA A 135 6.34 19.35 13.48
N PRO A 136 5.67 20.16 12.63
CA PRO A 136 5.54 21.58 12.93
C PRO A 136 4.76 21.71 14.24
N SER A 137 5.40 22.35 15.23
CA SER A 137 4.83 22.80 16.50
C SER A 137 3.75 23.85 16.27
#